data_AF-A0A1G9RDF7-F1
#
_entry.id   AF-A0A1G9RDF7-F1
#
_cell.length_a   1.000
_cell.length_b   1.000
_cell.length_c   1.000
_cell.angle_alpha   90.00
_cell.angle_beta   90.00
_cell.angle_gamma   90.00
#
_symmetry.space_group_name_H-M   'P 1'
#
loop_
_entity.id
_entity.type
_entity.pdbx_description
1 polymer ?
#
loop_
_entity_poly.entity_id
_entity_poly.type
_entity_poly.pdbx_seq_one_letter_code
_entity_poly.pdbx_strand_id
1 'polypeptide(L)' 'MTAVNVTVNYSDGPVYGMVRTTACSAGGDSGGAHFAGAVALGIHSGSSGCTGANGFAIHQPVREALAAYGVNVY' A
#
# COMPACT_ATOMS: atom_id res chain seq x y z
N MET A 1 -0.58 7.89 -7.68
CA MET A 1 -1.56 7.68 -6.59
C MET A 1 -2.93 8.08 -7.12
N THR A 2 -3.98 7.31 -6.83
CA THR A 2 -5.34 7.57 -7.35
C THR A 2 -6.39 7.83 -6.28
N ALA A 3 -6.20 7.34 -5.05
CA ALA A 3 -7.07 7.64 -3.91
C ALA A 3 -6.35 7.45 -2.56
N VAL A 4 -6.85 8.15 -1.54
CA VAL A 4 -6.51 8.00 -0.10
C VAL A 4 -7.74 7.55 0.69
N ASN A 5 -7.54 7.06 1.91
CA ASN A 5 -8.62 6.66 2.82
C ASN A 5 -9.55 5.60 2.22
N VAL A 6 -8.97 4.67 1.47
CA VAL A 6 -9.71 3.58 0.85
C VAL A 6 -9.95 2.49 1.89
N THR A 7 -11.18 2.00 1.95
CA THR A 7 -11.49 0.76 2.67
C THR A 7 -11.40 -0.41 1.71
N VAL A 8 -10.61 -1.43 2.07
CA VAL A 8 -10.44 -2.65 1.29
C VAL A 8 -11.00 -3.82 2.08
N ASN A 9 -11.94 -4.55 1.47
CA ASN A 9 -12.56 -5.71 2.10
C ASN A 9 -11.80 -6.96 1.68
N TYR A 10 -10.94 -7.46 2.56
CA TYR A 10 -10.30 -8.78 2.39
C TYR A 10 -11.21 -9.88 2.94
N SER A 11 -10.89 -11.14 2.63
CA SER A 11 -11.57 -12.31 3.21
C SER A 11 -11.54 -12.30 4.73
N ASP A 12 -10.45 -11.79 5.31
CA ASP A 12 -10.21 -11.76 6.75
C ASP A 12 -10.85 -10.54 7.43
N GLY A 13 -11.43 -9.63 6.65
CA GLY A 13 -12.12 -8.43 7.14
C GLY A 13 -11.72 -7.15 6.40
N PRO A 14 -12.40 -6.04 6.72
CA PRO A 14 -12.09 -4.73 6.15
C PRO A 14 -10.81 -4.14 6.76
N VAL A 15 -10.00 -3.52 5.91
CA VAL A 15 -8.86 -2.68 6.28
C VAL A 15 -9.11 -1.26 5.80
N TYR A 16 -8.89 -0.29 6.69
CA TYR A 16 -9.26 1.11 6.48
C TYR A 16 -8.02 1.97 6.24
N GLY A 17 -8.22 3.20 5.75
CA GLY A 17 -7.13 4.17 5.64
C GLY A 17 -6.11 3.89 4.53
N MET A 18 -6.42 2.99 3.60
CA MET A 18 -5.47 2.54 2.60
C MET A 18 -5.25 3.59 1.49
N VAL A 19 -4.11 3.49 0.82
CA VAL A 19 -3.77 4.27 -0.37
C VAL A 19 -3.86 3.40 -1.61
N ARG A 20 -4.55 3.89 -2.64
CA ARG A 20 -4.62 3.23 -3.97
C ARG A 20 -3.70 3.90 -4.97
N THR A 21 -3.05 3.08 -5.79
CA THR A 21 -2.18 3.52 -6.88
C THR A 21 -2.48 2.76 -8.17
N THR A 22 -1.94 3.25 -9.30
CA THR A 22 -1.99 2.57 -10.60
C THR A 22 -0.83 1.61 -10.82
N ALA A 23 0.05 1.44 -9.84
CA ALA A 23 1.16 0.52 -9.95
C ALA A 23 0.65 -0.92 -10.04
N CYS A 24 1.30 -1.71 -10.88
CA CYS A 24 1.05 -3.13 -10.98
C CYS A 24 1.79 -3.89 -9.88
N SER A 25 1.15 -4.93 -9.35
CA SER A 25 1.67 -5.80 -8.29
C SER A 25 0.94 -7.14 -8.34
N ALA A 26 1.60 -8.19 -7.89
CA ALA A 26 1.15 -9.57 -7.89
C ALA A 26 1.29 -10.22 -6.51
N GLY A 27 0.80 -11.45 -6.38
CA GLY A 27 0.97 -12.24 -5.16
C GLY A 27 2.45 -12.46 -4.85
N GLY A 28 2.86 -12.12 -3.63
CA GLY A 28 4.26 -12.15 -3.19
C GLY A 28 4.89 -10.76 -3.02
N ASP A 29 4.30 -9.71 -3.59
CA ASP A 29 4.79 -8.33 -3.42
C ASP A 29 4.38 -7.71 -2.07
N SER A 30 3.47 -8.35 -1.33
CA SER A 30 2.96 -7.86 -0.04
C SER A 30 4.11 -7.68 0.96
N GLY A 31 4.11 -6.54 1.66
CA GLY A 31 5.22 -6.09 2.51
C GLY A 31 6.27 -5.25 1.78
N GLY A 32 6.22 -5.20 0.44
CA GLY A 32 7.13 -4.40 -0.38
C GLY A 32 7.02 -2.90 -0.15
N ALA A 33 8.10 -2.18 -0.44
CA ALA A 33 8.18 -0.74 -0.23
C ALA A 33 7.40 0.04 -1.32
N HIS A 34 6.51 0.93 -0.90
CA HIS A 34 5.96 1.99 -1.74
C HIS A 34 6.67 3.31 -1.41
N PHE A 35 7.38 3.88 -2.38
CA PHE A 35 8.24 5.05 -2.17
C PHE A 35 8.27 5.96 -3.40
N ALA A 36 8.72 7.21 -3.20
CA ALA A 36 9.03 8.15 -4.25
C ALA A 36 10.40 8.79 -3.98
N GLY A 37 11.40 8.50 -4.81
CA GLY A 37 12.78 8.91 -4.55
C GLY A 37 13.30 8.30 -3.25
N ALA A 38 13.70 9.13 -2.30
CA ALA A 38 14.14 8.70 -0.95
C ALA A 38 13.00 8.69 0.09
N VAL A 39 11.77 9.01 -0.31
CA VAL A 39 10.63 9.16 0.62
C VAL A 39 9.82 7.88 0.68
N ALA A 40 9.77 7.24 1.84
CA ALA A 40 8.86 6.13 2.12
C ALA A 40 7.42 6.63 2.22
N LEU A 41 6.50 6.04 1.44
CA LEU A 41 5.10 6.43 1.38
C LEU A 41 4.19 5.38 2.03
N GLY A 42 4.49 4.09 1.81
CA GLY A 42 3.66 3.02 2.31
C GLY A 42 4.27 1.64 2.20
N ILE A 43 3.53 0.67 2.70
CA ILE A 43 3.84 -0.76 2.68
C ILE A 43 2.80 -1.43 1.80
N HIS A 44 3.22 -2.17 0.78
CA HIS A 44 2.30 -2.83 -0.12
C HIS A 44 1.46 -3.87 0.62
N SER A 45 0.13 -3.77 0.49
CA SER A 45 -0.81 -4.67 1.15
C SER A 45 -1.33 -5.73 0.19
N GLY A 46 -1.76 -5.32 -1.00
CA GLY A 46 -2.25 -6.23 -2.02
C GLY A 46 -2.70 -5.49 -3.28
N SER A 47 -3.33 -6.22 -4.19
CA SER A 47 -3.84 -5.66 -5.44
C SER A 47 -5.09 -6.40 -5.91
N SER A 48 -5.90 -5.73 -6.74
CA SER A 48 -7.00 -6.37 -7.47
C SER A 48 -6.65 -6.65 -8.93
N GLY A 49 -5.36 -6.89 -9.20
CA GLY A 49 -4.84 -7.20 -10.53
C GLY A 49 -4.20 -6.02 -11.27
N CYS A 50 -3.69 -6.32 -12.46
CA CYS A 50 -2.98 -5.41 -13.34
C CYS A 50 -3.26 -5.76 -14.81
N THR A 51 -3.60 -4.74 -15.62
CA THR A 51 -3.68 -4.88 -17.08
C THR A 51 -2.78 -3.83 -17.73
N GLY A 52 -1.60 -4.23 -18.19
CA GLY A 52 -0.59 -3.32 -18.74
C GLY A 52 -0.05 -2.38 -17.67
N ALA A 53 -0.34 -1.07 -17.79
CA ALA A 53 0.02 -0.05 -16.79
C ALA A 53 -1.15 0.30 -15.83
N ASN A 54 -2.30 -0.36 -15.98
CA ASN A 54 -3.48 -0.13 -15.14
C ASN A 54 -3.51 -1.13 -13.99
N GLY A 55 -2.67 -0.89 -13.00
CA GLY A 55 -2.65 -1.66 -11.76
C GLY A 55 -3.61 -1.12 -10.71
N PHE A 56 -3.92 -1.95 -9.72
CA PHE A 56 -4.74 -1.60 -8.56
C PHE A 56 -3.99 -1.93 -7.26
N ALA A 57 -2.73 -1.51 -7.15
CA ALA A 57 -1.96 -1.71 -5.94
C ALA A 57 -2.49 -0.85 -4.78
N ILE A 58 -2.68 -1.51 -3.65
CA ILE A 58 -3.12 -0.96 -2.37
C ILE A 58 -1.93 -0.96 -1.40
N HIS A 59 -1.76 0.13 -0.66
CA HIS A 59 -0.66 0.32 0.28
C HIS A 59 -1.15 0.85 1.62
N GLN A 60 -0.59 0.33 2.71
CA GLN A 60 -0.75 0.84 4.07
C GLN A 60 0.17 2.05 4.27
N PRO A 61 -0.31 3.21 4.75
CA PRO A 61 0.54 4.37 5.02
C PRO A 61 1.66 4.05 6.02
N VAL A 62 2.92 4.32 5.65
CA VAL A 62 4.08 3.94 6.48
C VAL A 62 4.10 4.69 7.81
N ARG A 63 3.59 5.93 7.84
CA ARG A 63 3.56 6.77 9.05
C ARG A 63 2.78 6.12 10.20
N GLU A 64 1.71 5.40 9.90
CA GLU A 64 0.91 4.71 10.92
C GLU A 64 1.73 3.61 11.59
N ALA A 65 2.44 2.81 10.80
CA ALA A 65 3.33 1.76 11.32
C ALA A 65 4.51 2.35 12.11
N LEU A 66 5.16 3.40 11.60
CA LEU A 66 6.27 4.08 12.30
C LEU A 66 5.82 4.59 13.68
N ALA A 67 4.63 5.21 13.75
CA ALA A 67 4.08 5.73 15.00
C ALA A 67 3.68 4.61 15.97
N ALA A 68 3.06 3.54 15.49
CA ALA A 68 2.65 2.41 16.32
C ALA A 68 3.83 1.69 16.97
N TYR A 69 4.96 1.58 16.25
CA TYR A 69 6.15 0.88 16.74
C TYR A 69 7.25 1.80 17.28
N GLY A 70 7.09 3.12 17.21
CA GLY A 70 8.09 4.08 17.68
C GLY A 70 9.42 4.01 16.92
N VAL A 71 9.37 3.63 15.64
CA VAL A 71 10.56 3.44 14.79
C VAL A 71 10.70 4.54 13.74
N ASN A 72 11.90 4.72 13.21
CA ASN A 72 12.20 5.68 12.16
C ASN A 72 12.87 4.98 10.97
N VAL A 73 12.69 5.56 9.77
CA VAL A 73 13.45 5.17 8.58
C VAL A 73 14.88 5.72 8.72
N TYR A 74 15.88 4.96 8.29
CA TYR A 74 17.30 5.27 8.41
C TYR A 74 17.98 5.43 7.05
#